data_AF-A0A7L0P7G4-F1
#
_entry.id   AF-A0A7L0P7G4-F1
#
_cell.length_a   1.000
_cell.length_b   1.000
_cell.length_c   1.000
_cell.angle_alpha   90.00
_cell.angle_beta   90.00
_cell.angle_gamma   90.00
#
_symmetry.space_group_name_H-M   'P 1'
#
loop_
_entity.id
_entity.type
_entity.pdbx_description
1 polymer ?
#
loop_
_entity_poly.entity_id
_entity_poly.type
_entity_poly.pdbx_seq_one_letter_code
_entity_poly.pdbx_strand_id
1 'polypeptide(L)'
;CTLDSEVALRVGGDFFFDPQPGDSPVELVLIAGGVGINPLFSILLHIADLHEYQEGKGNGYKMGTVKLYYSAKNTSELLFKKNILGLMNAFPGKITCRFHVTQQRSKICKELQPHVTGK
;
A
#
# COMPACT_ATOMS: atom_id res chain seq x y z
N CYS A 1 12.03 -1.07 22.96
CA CYS A 1 12.30 0.35 23.25
C CYS A 1 11.14 0.89 24.07
N THR A 2 11.40 1.86 24.92
CA THR A 2 10.35 2.69 25.53
C THR A 2 10.26 4.01 24.78
N LEU A 3 9.24 4.82 25.08
CA LEU A 3 9.27 6.23 24.71
C LEU A 3 10.63 6.82 25.17
N ASP A 4 11.19 7.73 24.36
CA ASP A 4 12.46 8.43 24.61
C ASP A 4 13.72 7.56 24.63
N SER A 5 13.65 6.29 24.21
CA SER A 5 14.85 5.48 23.99
C SER A 5 15.66 6.01 22.80
N GLU A 6 16.96 6.18 22.99
CA GLU A 6 17.90 6.37 21.88
C GLU A 6 17.97 5.11 21.01
N VAL A 7 17.96 5.30 19.70
CA VAL A 7 18.05 4.21 18.71
C VAL A 7 19.10 4.55 17.67
N ALA A 8 19.94 3.57 17.33
CA ALA A 8 20.90 3.70 16.24
C ALA A 8 20.20 3.44 14.89
N LEU A 9 20.14 4.45 14.04
CA LEU A 9 19.55 4.35 12.71
C LEU A 9 20.64 4.01 11.67
N ARG A 10 20.32 3.09 10.76
CA ARG A 10 21.11 2.89 9.54
C ARG A 10 20.19 3.10 8.34
N VAL A 11 20.65 3.92 7.40
CA VAL A 11 19.93 4.18 6.15
C VAL A 11 20.55 3.31 5.06
N GLY A 12 19.72 2.72 4.20
CA GLY A 12 20.16 1.99 3.03
C GLY A 12 19.01 1.42 2.20
N GLY A 13 19.34 0.99 0.98
CA GLY A 13 18.43 0.37 0.02
C GLY A 13 18.01 1.32 -1.11
N ASP A 14 17.89 0.76 -2.32
CA ASP A 14 17.51 1.49 -3.55
C ASP A 14 16.11 1.05 -4.02
N PHE A 15 15.20 0.80 -3.08
CA PHE A 15 13.87 0.30 -3.36
C PHE A 15 12.82 1.39 -3.15
N PHE A 16 12.55 2.14 -4.21
CA PHE A 16 11.63 3.27 -4.21
C PHE A 16 10.89 3.40 -5.55
N PHE A 17 9.83 4.19 -5.56
CA PHE A 17 9.14 4.63 -6.76
C PHE A 17 9.14 6.16 -6.76
N ASP A 18 9.97 6.75 -7.63
CA ASP A 18 10.20 8.21 -7.71
C ASP A 18 10.13 8.68 -9.17
N PRO A 19 8.94 8.63 -9.79
CA PRO A 19 8.77 9.02 -11.19
C PRO A 19 8.93 10.53 -11.34
N GLN A 20 9.60 10.94 -12.41
CA GLN A 20 9.77 12.35 -12.74
C GLN A 20 8.56 12.86 -13.56
N PRO A 21 8.24 14.17 -13.52
CA PRO A 21 7.06 14.71 -14.21
C PRO A 21 6.98 14.45 -15.72
N GLY A 22 8.14 14.26 -16.38
CA GLY A 22 8.22 13.96 -17.82
C GLY A 22 8.18 12.47 -18.15
N ASP A 23 8.18 11.59 -17.15
CA ASP A 23 8.21 10.15 -17.35
C ASP A 23 6.88 9.64 -17.93
N SER A 24 6.95 8.53 -18.66
CA SER A 24 5.76 7.89 -19.18
C SER A 24 4.92 7.26 -18.05
N PRO A 25 3.58 7.35 -18.10
CA PRO A 25 2.72 6.68 -17.14
C PRO A 25 2.95 5.17 -17.11
N VAL A 26 3.01 4.59 -15.91
CA VAL A 26 3.11 3.14 -15.71
C VAL A 26 1.98 2.61 -14.85
N GLU A 27 1.60 1.36 -15.10
CA GLU A 27 0.79 0.59 -14.15
C GLU A 27 1.69 -0.12 -13.15
N LEU A 28 1.32 -0.10 -11.87
CA LEU A 28 2.12 -0.69 -10.80
C LEU A 28 1.43 -1.87 -10.14
N VAL A 29 2.17 -2.97 -9.99
CA VAL A 29 1.79 -4.11 -9.18
C VAL A 29 2.75 -4.20 -7.99
N LEU A 30 2.19 -4.08 -6.79
CA LEU A 30 2.93 -4.17 -5.52
C LEU A 30 2.57 -5.50 -4.85
N ILE A 31 3.57 -6.29 -4.47
CA ILE A 31 3.36 -7.61 -3.84
C ILE A 31 4.11 -7.66 -2.51
N ALA A 32 3.36 -7.76 -1.41
CA ALA A 32 3.91 -7.81 -0.06
C ALA A 32 3.52 -9.10 0.69
N GLY A 33 4.37 -9.47 1.64
CA GLY A 33 4.08 -10.46 2.67
C GLY A 33 4.62 -10.01 4.02
N GLY A 34 3.82 -10.14 5.08
CA GLY A 34 4.23 -9.78 6.44
C GLY A 34 4.75 -8.33 6.53
N VAL A 35 5.96 -8.14 7.06
CA VAL A 35 6.60 -6.82 7.22
C VAL A 35 7.13 -6.22 5.91
N GLY A 36 7.20 -7.01 4.83
CA GLY A 36 7.56 -6.51 3.49
C GLY A 36 6.57 -5.49 2.93
N ILE A 37 5.42 -5.30 3.59
CA ILE A 37 4.49 -4.22 3.32
C ILE A 37 5.06 -2.83 3.61
N ASN A 38 6.06 -2.69 4.49
CA ASN A 38 6.49 -1.37 4.96
C ASN A 38 6.98 -0.45 3.83
N PRO A 39 7.91 -0.86 2.94
CA PRO A 39 8.29 -0.02 1.81
C PRO A 39 7.13 0.20 0.83
N LEU A 40 6.32 -0.83 0.58
CA LEU A 40 5.20 -0.73 -0.38
C LEU A 40 4.08 0.18 0.11
N PHE A 41 3.84 0.23 1.42
CA PHE A 41 2.88 1.16 2.00
C PHE A 41 3.37 2.59 1.89
N SER A 42 4.68 2.84 2.10
CA SER A 42 5.28 4.15 1.84
C SER A 42 5.12 4.57 0.37
N ILE A 43 5.36 3.65 -0.57
CA ILE A 43 5.14 3.90 -2.01
C ILE A 43 3.66 4.17 -2.30
N LEU A 44 2.74 3.42 -1.67
CA LEU A 44 1.30 3.59 -1.88
C LEU A 44 0.80 4.97 -1.40
N LEU A 45 1.35 5.48 -0.29
CA LEU A 45 1.07 6.84 0.17
C LEU A 45 1.61 7.88 -0.82
N HIS A 46 2.85 7.72 -1.30
CA HIS A 46 3.42 8.61 -2.30
C HIS A 46 2.60 8.63 -3.61
N ILE A 47 2.10 7.48 -4.05
CA ILE A 47 1.20 7.37 -5.20
C ILE A 47 -0.11 8.14 -4.99
N ALA A 48 -0.67 8.09 -3.78
CA ALA A 48 -1.86 8.87 -3.45
C ALA A 48 -1.59 10.37 -3.59
N ASP A 49 -0.46 10.84 -3.07
CA ASP A 49 -0.03 12.24 -3.23
C ASP A 49 0.13 12.64 -4.71
N LEU A 50 0.70 11.75 -5.54
CA LEU A 50 0.83 11.97 -6.98
C LEU A 50 -0.55 12.09 -7.67
N HIS A 51 -1.52 11.25 -7.30
CA HIS A 51 -2.88 11.36 -7.83
C HIS A 51 -3.54 12.68 -7.46
N GLU A 52 -3.45 13.10 -6.19
CA GLU A 52 -4.01 14.37 -5.72
C GLU A 52 -3.36 15.57 -6.42
N TYR A 53 -2.03 15.55 -6.55
CA TYR A 53 -1.28 16.61 -7.21
C TYR A 53 -1.69 16.76 -8.68
N GLN A 54 -1.82 15.64 -9.39
CA GLN A 54 -2.26 15.63 -10.79
C GLN A 54 -3.68 16.17 -10.94
N GLU A 55 -4.63 15.75 -10.10
CA GLU A 55 -6.03 16.20 -10.15
C GLU A 55 -6.20 17.66 -9.75
N GLY A 56 -5.44 18.13 -8.75
CA GLY A 56 -5.56 19.49 -8.24
C GLY A 56 -4.87 20.56 -9.09
N LYS A 57 -3.72 20.24 -9.69
CA LYS A 57 -2.87 21.25 -10.38
C LYS A 57 -2.72 21.02 -11.88
N GLY A 58 -3.16 19.88 -12.40
CA GLY A 58 -3.04 19.56 -13.83
C GLY A 58 -1.59 19.44 -14.33
N ASN A 59 -0.61 19.41 -13.43
CA ASN A 59 0.80 19.23 -13.70
C ASN A 59 1.36 18.11 -12.81
N GLY A 60 2.55 17.58 -13.13
CA GLY A 60 3.17 16.47 -12.42
C GLY A 60 3.08 15.13 -13.17
N TYR A 61 3.65 14.08 -12.56
CA TYR A 61 3.68 12.76 -13.16
C TYR A 61 2.28 12.18 -13.32
N LYS A 62 1.94 11.70 -14.52
CA LYS A 62 0.66 11.08 -14.79
C LYS A 62 0.70 9.61 -14.38
N MET A 63 -0.11 9.26 -13.39
CA MET A 63 -0.10 7.91 -12.81
C MET A 63 -1.06 6.95 -13.55
N GLY A 64 -0.64 5.70 -13.75
CA GLY A 64 -1.51 4.60 -14.19
C GLY A 64 -2.31 3.99 -13.03
N THR A 65 -2.81 2.77 -13.21
CA THR A 65 -3.49 2.04 -12.11
C THR A 65 -2.47 1.35 -11.19
N VAL A 66 -2.88 1.13 -9.95
CA VAL A 66 -2.06 0.51 -8.91
C VAL A 66 -2.80 -0.64 -8.26
N LYS A 67 -2.14 -1.79 -8.19
CA LYS A 67 -2.69 -3.00 -7.60
C LYS A 67 -1.76 -3.57 -6.54
N LEU A 68 -2.22 -3.55 -5.30
CA LEU A 68 -1.55 -4.19 -4.17
C LEU A 68 -2.07 -5.61 -3.96
N TYR A 69 -1.16 -6.57 -3.84
CA TYR A 69 -1.41 -7.89 -3.30
C TYR A 69 -0.67 -8.01 -1.97
N TYR A 70 -1.39 -8.22 -0.88
CA TYR A 70 -0.78 -8.28 0.44
C TYR A 70 -1.17 -9.55 1.18
N SER A 71 -0.15 -10.36 1.50
CA SER A 71 -0.30 -11.62 2.21
C SER A 71 0.06 -11.52 3.69
N ALA A 72 -0.71 -12.21 4.52
CA ALA A 72 -0.40 -12.42 5.93
C ALA A 72 -0.95 -13.78 6.40
N LYS A 73 -0.60 -14.21 7.61
CA LYS A 73 -1.14 -15.46 8.16
C LYS A 73 -2.65 -15.36 8.37
N ASN A 74 -3.11 -14.24 8.93
CA ASN A 74 -4.51 -13.99 9.25
C ASN A 74 -4.80 -12.48 9.14
N THR A 75 -6.07 -12.09 9.23
CA THR A 75 -6.47 -10.68 9.08
C THR A 75 -6.02 -9.78 10.23
N SER A 76 -5.66 -10.33 11.39
CA SER A 76 -5.13 -9.57 12.52
C SER A 76 -3.70 -9.08 12.25
N GLU A 77 -2.93 -9.87 11.49
CA GLU A 77 -1.53 -9.58 11.12
C GLU A 77 -1.38 -8.65 9.91
N LEU A 78 -2.47 -8.32 9.21
CA LEU A 78 -2.42 -7.33 8.12
C LEU A 78 -2.13 -5.93 8.69
N LEU A 79 -0.90 -5.47 8.52
CA LEU A 79 -0.48 -4.12 8.90
C LEU A 79 -1.16 -3.08 7.98
N PHE A 80 -1.44 -1.90 8.52
CA PHE A 80 -2.04 -0.76 7.79
C PHE A 80 -3.37 -1.04 7.08
N LYS A 81 -4.05 -2.16 7.36
CA LYS A 81 -5.27 -2.58 6.63
C LYS A 81 -6.36 -1.51 6.55
N LYS A 82 -6.57 -0.74 7.62
CA LYS A 82 -7.55 0.36 7.63
C LYS A 82 -7.14 1.50 6.70
N ASN A 83 -5.86 1.89 6.72
CA ASN A 83 -5.32 2.92 5.85
C ASN A 83 -5.39 2.48 4.38
N ILE A 84 -5.03 1.23 4.08
CA ILE A 84 -5.11 0.66 2.72
C ILE A 84 -6.55 0.70 2.21
N LEU A 85 -7.53 0.28 3.02
CA LEU A 85 -8.96 0.40 2.65
C LEU A 85 -9.37 1.87 2.45
N GLY A 86 -8.87 2.78 3.28
CA GLY A 86 -9.08 4.22 3.12
C GLY A 86 -8.60 4.74 1.78
N LEU A 87 -7.39 4.35 1.36
CA LEU A 87 -6.82 4.74 0.06
C LEU A 87 -7.63 4.16 -1.12
N MET A 88 -8.09 2.91 -1.02
CA MET A 88 -8.97 2.32 -2.05
C MET A 88 -10.28 3.08 -2.21
N ASN A 89 -10.85 3.57 -1.10
CA ASN A 89 -12.08 4.35 -1.11
C ASN A 89 -11.85 5.78 -1.63
N ALA A 90 -10.71 6.38 -1.31
CA ALA A 90 -10.34 7.71 -1.76
C ALA A 90 -10.01 7.76 -3.27
N PHE A 91 -9.43 6.69 -3.82
CA PHE A 91 -9.05 6.61 -5.23
C PHE A 91 -9.68 5.40 -5.96
N PRO A 92 -11.02 5.34 -6.10
CA PRO A 92 -11.70 4.20 -6.70
C PRO A 92 -11.21 3.89 -8.11
N GLY A 93 -10.86 2.64 -8.37
CA GLY A 93 -10.38 2.17 -9.69
C GLY A 93 -8.92 2.52 -10.01
N LYS A 94 -8.35 3.52 -9.33
CA LYS A 94 -6.93 3.89 -9.46
C LYS A 94 -6.06 3.09 -8.51
N ILE A 95 -6.49 2.94 -7.24
CA ILE A 95 -5.81 2.13 -6.24
C ILE A 95 -6.71 0.96 -5.86
N THR A 96 -6.19 -0.27 -6.01
CA THR A 96 -6.90 -1.49 -5.62
C THR A 96 -6.01 -2.39 -4.77
N CYS A 97 -6.61 -3.13 -3.83
CA CYS A 97 -5.90 -4.12 -3.03
C CYS A 97 -6.64 -5.46 -2.96
N ARG A 98 -5.88 -6.54 -2.96
CA ARG A 98 -6.31 -7.90 -2.62
C ARG A 98 -5.47 -8.41 -1.46
N PHE A 99 -6.13 -8.69 -0.35
CA PHE A 99 -5.51 -9.37 0.78
C PHE A 99 -5.55 -10.88 0.56
N HIS A 100 -4.48 -11.57 0.96
CA HIS A 100 -4.42 -13.01 0.96
C HIS A 100 -4.06 -13.51 2.37
N VAL A 101 -4.89 -14.38 2.94
CA VAL A 101 -4.64 -14.98 4.24
C VAL A 101 -4.37 -16.47 4.10
N THR A 102 -3.35 -16.97 4.79
CA THR A 102 -2.91 -18.36 4.62
C THR A 102 -3.42 -19.30 5.70
N GLN A 103 -3.84 -18.77 6.86
CA GLN A 103 -4.32 -19.55 8.02
C GLN A 103 -5.40 -18.77 8.79
N GLN A 104 -6.55 -18.51 8.17
CA GLN A 104 -7.63 -17.74 8.81
C GLN A 104 -8.61 -18.64 9.58
N ARG A 105 -8.40 -18.75 10.90
CA ARG A 105 -9.30 -19.54 11.78
C ARG A 105 -10.49 -18.75 12.34
N SER A 106 -10.37 -17.43 12.42
CA SER A 106 -11.39 -16.54 13.00
C SER A 106 -12.27 -15.90 11.94
N LYS A 107 -13.45 -15.40 12.33
CA LYS A 107 -14.33 -14.68 11.41
C LYS A 107 -13.65 -13.41 10.86
N ILE A 108 -13.70 -13.22 9.55
CA ILE A 108 -13.23 -11.99 8.88
C ILE A 108 -14.26 -10.88 9.10
N CYS A 109 -13.81 -9.70 9.52
CA CYS A 109 -14.64 -8.49 9.64
C CYS A 109 -15.29 -8.14 8.30
N LYS A 110 -16.56 -7.71 8.31
CA LYS A 110 -17.37 -7.47 7.10
C LYS A 110 -16.68 -6.57 6.08
N GLU A 111 -16.01 -5.52 6.54
CA GLU A 111 -15.29 -4.55 5.69
C GLU A 111 -14.15 -5.18 4.87
N LEU A 112 -13.49 -6.22 5.40
CA LEU A 112 -12.37 -6.88 4.73
C LEU A 112 -12.82 -8.02 3.82
N GLN A 113 -14.02 -8.58 4.03
CA GLN A 113 -14.51 -9.76 3.30
C GLN A 113 -14.44 -9.63 1.77
N PRO A 114 -14.80 -8.49 1.15
CA PRO A 114 -14.75 -8.36 -0.32
C PRO A 114 -13.33 -8.40 -0.89
N HIS A 115 -12.34 -8.12 -0.05
CA HIS A 115 -10.95 -7.89 -0.46
C HIS A 115 -10.01 -9.04 -0.07
N VAL A 116 -10.45 -9.96 0.80
CA VAL A 116 -9.65 -11.09 1.29
C VAL A 116 -9.92 -12.36 0.49
N THR A 117 -8.85 -13.08 0.19
CA THR A 117 -8.88 -14.44 -0.37
C THR A 117 -8.06 -15.38 0.53
N GLY A 118 -8.36 -16.68 0.51
CA GLY A 118 -7.62 -17.70 1.28
C GLY A 118 -8.47 -18.49 2.27
N LYS A 119 -7.85 -19.46 2.94
CA LYS A 119 -8.49 -20.38 3.90
C LYS A 119 -7.93 -20.21 5.31
#